data_AF-A0A452ZJK7-F1
#
_entry.id   AF-A0A452ZJK7-F1
#
_cell.length_a   1.000
_cell.length_b   1.000
_cell.length_c   1.000
_cell.angle_alpha   90.00
_cell.angle_beta   90.00
_cell.angle_gamma   90.00
#
_symmetry.space_group_name_H-M   'P 1'
#
loop_
_entity.id
_entity.type
_entity.pdbx_description
1 polymer ?
#
loop_
_entity_poly.entity_id
_entity_poly.type
_entity_poly.pdbx_seq_one_letter_code
_entity_poly.pdbx_strand_id
1 'polypeptide(L)'
;MMTAHLLQNHENIKRGEDDKFSLAIARIENHYFINKGFLDSDSHLLDNVDKIRHIKSFIVQVHVYSSFLGLPLCVSLFLMHLARHSV
;
A
#
# COMPACT_ATOMS: atom_id res chain seq x y z
N MET A 1 13.46 -0.68 -4.36
CA MET A 1 12.03 -0.76 -3.96
C MET A 1 11.19 -0.38 -5.17
N MET A 2 10.40 -1.33 -5.70
CA MET A 2 9.73 -1.17 -6.99
C MET A 2 8.50 -0.24 -6.92
N THR A 3 7.95 -0.02 -5.72
CA THR A 3 6.67 0.68 -5.49
C THR A 3 6.80 2.10 -4.94
N ALA A 4 8.01 2.67 -4.90
CA ALA A 4 8.22 4.05 -4.41
C ALA A 4 7.83 5.13 -5.43
N HIS A 5 7.57 4.76 -6.68
CA HIS A 5 7.24 5.69 -7.77
C HIS A 5 5.98 5.21 -8.49
N LEU A 6 5.13 6.17 -8.89
CA LEU A 6 3.92 5.88 -9.67
C LEU A 6 4.26 5.26 -11.03
N LEU A 7 5.31 5.78 -11.68
CA LEU A 7 5.88 5.20 -12.89
C LEU A 7 7.09 4.34 -12.53
N GLN A 8 7.25 3.21 -13.23
CA GLN A 8 8.36 2.32 -12.99
C GLN A 8 9.70 3.02 -13.22
N ASN A 9 10.54 3.01 -12.17
CA ASN A 9 11.90 3.47 -12.26
C ASN A 9 12.82 2.26 -12.53
N HIS A 10 13.36 2.21 -13.75
CA HIS A 10 14.21 1.12 -14.23
C HIS A 10 15.51 0.97 -13.42
N GLU A 11 16.04 2.05 -12.84
CA GLU A 11 17.22 1.99 -11.98
C GLU A 11 16.90 1.32 -10.64
N ASN A 12 15.73 1.62 -10.06
CA ASN A 12 15.28 0.98 -8.82
C ASN A 12 14.94 -0.50 -9.00
N ILE A 13 14.51 -0.88 -10.20
CA ILE A 13 14.30 -2.29 -10.59
C ILE A 13 15.64 -3.01 -10.60
N LYS A 14 16.62 -2.50 -11.36
CA LYS A 14 17.97 -3.08 -11.42
C LYS A 14 18.65 -3.15 -10.05
N ARG A 15 18.47 -2.14 -9.21
CA ARG A 15 19.02 -2.14 -7.85
C ARG A 15 18.40 -3.22 -6.95
N GLY A 16 17.16 -3.63 -7.23
CA GLY A 16 16.52 -4.78 -6.57
C GLY A 16 17.07 -6.14 -7.00
N GLU A 17 17.90 -6.19 -8.04
CA GLU A 17 18.59 -7.43 -8.47
C GLU A 17 19.98 -7.57 -7.81
N ASP A 18 20.44 -6.56 -7.06
CA ASP A 18 21.69 -6.64 -6.28
C ASP A 18 21.48 -7.39 -4.96
N ASP A 19 22.22 -8.48 -4.77
CA ASP A 19 22.07 -9.39 -3.63
C ASP A 19 22.25 -8.69 -2.28
N LYS A 20 23.19 -7.75 -2.15
CA LYS A 20 23.45 -7.06 -0.89
C LYS A 20 22.31 -6.13 -0.52
N PHE A 21 21.83 -5.38 -1.51
CA PHE A 21 20.67 -4.51 -1.35
C PHE A 21 19.41 -5.32 -1.01
N SER A 22 19.16 -6.41 -1.75
CA SER A 22 18.00 -7.27 -1.55
C SER A 22 18.02 -7.97 -0.19
N LEU A 23 19.17 -8.46 0.26
CA LEU A 23 19.29 -9.06 1.60
C LEU A 23 19.01 -8.05 2.71
N ALA A 24 19.47 -6.80 2.56
CA ALA A 24 19.22 -5.76 3.55
C ALA A 24 17.73 -5.43 3.65
N ILE A 25 17.05 -5.24 2.51
CA ILE A 25 15.61 -4.97 2.47
C ILE A 25 14.82 -6.17 3.02
N ALA A 26 15.14 -7.39 2.59
CA ALA A 26 14.47 -8.60 3.06
C ALA A 26 14.55 -8.75 4.59
N ARG A 27 15.71 -8.44 5.20
CA ARG A 27 15.86 -8.47 6.66
C ARG A 27 15.02 -7.41 7.35
N ILE A 28 14.98 -6.19 6.82
CA ILE A 28 14.18 -5.10 7.40
C ILE A 28 12.69 -5.43 7.28
N GLU A 29 12.21 -5.78 6.09
CA GLU A 29 10.81 -6.13 5.87
C GLU A 29 10.38 -7.30 6.75
N ASN A 30 11.16 -8.39 6.76
CA ASN A 30 10.87 -9.55 7.61
C ASN A 30 10.80 -9.15 9.08
N HIS A 31 11.76 -8.35 9.56
CA HIS A 31 11.79 -7.91 10.94
C HIS A 31 10.53 -7.10 11.32
N TYR A 32 10.07 -6.18 10.48
CA TYR A 32 8.84 -5.44 10.76
C TYR A 32 7.59 -6.33 10.66
N PHE A 33 7.55 -7.29 9.73
CA PHE A 33 6.41 -8.19 9.57
C PHE A 33 6.26 -9.16 10.75
N ILE A 34 7.34 -9.79 11.21
CA ILE A 34 7.26 -10.72 12.36
C ILE A 34 6.88 -9.98 13.66
N ASN A 35 7.22 -8.70 13.77
CA ASN A 35 6.91 -7.87 14.94
C ASN A 35 5.59 -7.07 14.77
N LYS A 36 4.77 -7.39 13.77
CA LYS A 36 3.48 -6.72 13.51
C LYS A 36 3.60 -5.18 13.42
N GLY A 37 4.68 -4.70 12.81
CA GLY A 37 4.97 -3.28 12.69
C GLY A 37 5.22 -2.55 14.01
N PHE A 38 5.41 -3.30 15.12
CA PHE A 38 5.52 -2.76 16.49
C PHE A 38 4.28 -1.96 16.92
N LEU A 39 3.10 -2.34 16.40
CA LEU A 39 1.82 -1.71 16.73
C LEU A 39 1.10 -2.47 17.84
N ASP A 40 0.32 -1.76 18.63
CA ASP A 40 -0.42 -2.33 19.77
C ASP A 40 -1.54 -3.29 19.34
N SER A 41 -2.12 -3.08 18.16
CA SER A 41 -3.23 -3.88 17.63
C SER A 41 -3.18 -3.96 16.10
N ASP A 42 -3.86 -4.97 15.54
CA ASP A 42 -3.95 -5.15 14.08
C ASP A 42 -4.73 -4.01 13.40
N SER A 43 -5.65 -3.36 14.14
CA SER A 43 -6.45 -2.21 13.68
C SER A 43 -5.85 -0.84 14.03
N HIS A 44 -4.65 -0.81 14.64
CA HIS A 44 -4.09 0.42 15.25
C HIS A 44 -4.09 1.63 14.30
N LEU A 45 -3.78 1.45 13.01
CA LEU A 45 -3.79 2.54 12.04
C LEU A 45 -5.20 3.09 11.74
N LEU A 46 -6.20 2.21 11.66
CA LEU A 46 -7.60 2.59 11.41
C LEU A 46 -8.20 3.28 12.64
N ASP A 47 -7.93 2.73 13.83
CA ASP A 47 -8.41 3.28 15.10
C ASP A 47 -7.87 4.69 15.37
N ASN A 48 -6.74 5.05 14.75
CA ASN A 48 -6.06 6.33 14.93
C ASN A 48 -6.21 7.30 13.73
N VAL A 49 -7.06 6.99 12.75
CA VAL A 49 -7.21 7.78 11.52
C VAL A 49 -7.66 9.23 11.78
N ASP A 50 -8.44 9.45 12.85
CA ASP A 50 -8.96 10.78 13.20
C ASP A 50 -7.86 11.82 13.45
N LYS A 51 -6.69 11.36 13.91
CA LYS A 51 -5.52 12.21 14.15
C LYS A 51 -5.04 12.92 12.88
N ILE A 52 -5.25 12.33 11.70
CA ILE A 52 -4.77 12.84 10.42
C ILE A 52 -5.88 13.24 9.44
N ARG A 53 -7.15 13.07 9.81
CA ARG A 53 -8.31 13.32 8.93
C ARG A 53 -8.40 14.75 8.38
N HIS A 54 -7.84 15.71 9.12
CA HIS A 54 -7.78 17.12 8.70
C HIS A 54 -6.79 17.37 7.55
N ILE A 55 -5.90 16.41 7.27
CA ILE A 55 -4.92 16.50 6.18
C ILE A 55 -5.61 16.09 4.89
N LYS A 56 -5.59 16.98 3.89
CA LYS A 56 -6.12 16.67 2.56
C LYS A 56 -5.23 15.62 1.88
N SER A 57 -5.71 14.38 1.81
CA SER A 57 -5.00 13.25 1.19
C SER A 57 -5.85 12.53 0.14
N PHE A 58 -5.19 11.87 -0.81
CA PHE A 58 -5.82 10.97 -1.78
C PHE A 58 -5.22 9.57 -1.63
N ILE A 59 -6.06 8.54 -1.52
CA ILE A 59 -5.63 7.15 -1.50
C ILE A 59 -5.79 6.59 -2.92
N VAL A 60 -4.69 6.10 -3.51
CA VAL A 60 -4.70 5.44 -4.81
C VAL A 60 -4.29 3.99 -4.61
N GLN A 61 -5.18 3.06 -4.95
CA GLN A 61 -4.93 1.62 -4.90
C GLN A 61 -5.18 1.00 -6.26
N VAL A 62 -4.13 0.42 -6.84
CA VAL A 62 -4.23 -0.30 -8.12
C VAL A 62 -4.79 -1.69 -7.84
N HIS A 63 -5.87 -2.04 -8.54
CA HIS A 63 -6.41 -3.40 -8.53
C HIS A 63 -5.70 -4.21 -9.62
N VAL A 64 -4.95 -5.23 -9.23
CA VAL A 64 -4.40 -6.20 -10.18
C VAL A 64 -5.42 -7.32 -10.34
N TYR A 65 -6.21 -7.28 -11.41
CA TYR A 65 -7.09 -8.39 -11.77
C TYR A 65 -6.24 -9.52 -12.38
N SER A 66 -6.13 -10.65 -11.68
CA SER A 66 -5.95 -11.94 -12.36
C SER A 66 -7.31 -12.25 -12.99
N SER A 67 -7.37 -12.34 -14.32
CA SER A 67 -8.59 -12.59 -15.09
C SER A 67 -9.41 -13.75 -14.51
N PHE A 68 -10.45 -13.46 -13.71
CA PHE A 68 -11.40 -14.48 -13.31
C PHE A 68 -12.87 -14.04 -13.27
N LEU A 69 -13.21 -12.76 -13.16
CA LEU A 69 -14.57 -12.29 -13.42
C LEU A 69 -14.56 -10.91 -14.08
N GLY A 70 -14.85 -10.86 -15.38
CA GLY A 70 -14.91 -9.64 -16.19
C GLY A 70 -16.09 -8.74 -15.82
N LEU A 71 -15.95 -7.94 -14.76
CA LEU A 71 -16.84 -6.81 -14.48
C LEU A 71 -16.10 -5.48 -14.70
N PRO A 72 -16.73 -4.51 -15.39
CA PRO A 72 -16.08 -3.25 -15.75
C PRO A 72 -15.82 -2.35 -14.53
N LEU A 73 -14.73 -1.57 -14.63
CA LEU A 73 -14.18 -0.63 -13.64
C LEU A 73 -15.16 0.38 -12.98
N CYS A 74 -16.42 0.46 -13.43
CA CYS A 74 -17.37 1.48 -12.97
C CYS A 74 -17.84 1.28 -11.51
N VAL A 75 -17.74 0.08 -10.94
CA VAL A 75 -18.31 -0.22 -9.61
C VAL A 75 -17.36 0.19 -8.46
N SER A 76 -16.05 0.29 -8.69
CA SER A 76 -15.09 0.67 -7.63
C SER A 76 -15.11 2.17 -7.31
N LEU A 77 -15.39 3.03 -8.31
CA LEU A 77 -15.48 4.48 -8.12
C LEU A 77 -16.65 4.87 -7.20
N PHE A 78 -17.70 4.04 -7.11
CA PHE A 78 -18.89 4.30 -6.30
C PHE A 78 -18.63 4.17 -4.79
N LEU A 79 -17.69 3.31 -4.38
CA LEU A 79 -17.34 3.11 -2.97
C LEU A 79 -16.43 4.22 -2.40
N MET A 80 -15.59 4.85 -3.23
CA MET A 80 -14.79 6.00 -2.79
C MET A 80 -15.59 7.30 -2.62
N HIS A 81 -16.75 7.43 -3.27
CA HIS A 81 -17.64 8.58 -3.03
C HIS A 81 -18.43 8.44 -1.71
N LEU A 82 -18.76 7.20 -1.31
CA LEU A 82 -19.41 6.91 -0.03
C LEU A 82 -18.47 7.06 1.19
N ALA A 83 -17.17 6.83 1.01
CA ALA A 83 -16.16 7.14 2.05
C ALA A 83 -16.01 8.64 2.34
N ARG A 84 -16.62 9.53 1.53
CA ARG A 84 -16.68 10.97 1.81
C ARG A 84 -17.79 11.33 2.81
N HIS A 85 -18.67 10.40 3.17
CA HIS A 85 -19.80 10.62 4.07
C HIS A 85 -19.89 9.67 5.27
N SER A 86 -19.07 8.62 5.33
CA SER A 86 -19.15 7.62 6.41
C SER A 86 -17.85 7.41 7.17
N VAL A 87 -16.95 8.38 7.13
CA VAL A 87 -15.80 8.43 8.04
C VAL A 87 -15.69 9.80 8.67
#